data_AF-A0AAW1IAQ8-F1
#
_entry.id   AF-A0AAW1IAQ8-F1
#
_cell.length_a   1.000
_cell.length_b   1.000
_cell.length_c   1.000
_cell.angle_alpha   90.00
_cell.angle_beta   90.00
_cell.angle_gamma   90.00
#
_symmetry.space_group_name_H-M   'P 1'
#
loop_
_entity.id
_entity.type
_entity.pdbx_description
1 polymer ?
#
loop_
_entity_poly.entity_id
_entity_poly.type
_entity_poly.pdbx_seq_one_letter_code
_entity_poly.pdbx_strand_id
1 'polypeptide(L)'
;MKYLICALISLSAVNVLAKDLPSYITQCSLKEADLNGCIRDNGNKAIPVIVKGDPDLGIPSLSPITVKELVLGGDNLKIMVTDAYCDDLKTTKLTETLFDLKNQKAGYTAVIDSLTVTGKYSIKDGKILDLI
;
A
#
# COMPACT_ATOMS: atom_id res chain seq x y z
N MET A 1 -32.98 -43.62 4.32
CA MET A 1 -32.12 -43.29 3.16
C MET A 1 -31.97 -41.79 2.85
N LYS A 2 -32.78 -40.89 3.47
CA LYS A 2 -32.74 -39.44 3.19
C LYS A 2 -31.69 -38.67 4.00
N TYR A 3 -31.35 -39.15 5.20
CA TYR A 3 -30.39 -38.52 6.12
C TYR A 3 -28.92 -38.84 5.83
N LEU A 4 -28.64 -39.94 5.11
CA LEU A 4 -27.28 -40.35 4.73
C LEU A 4 -26.67 -39.43 3.66
N ILE A 5 -27.50 -38.81 2.82
CA ILE A 5 -27.05 -37.91 1.75
C ILE A 5 -26.66 -36.55 2.33
N CYS A 6 -27.31 -36.09 3.41
CA CYS A 6 -27.00 -34.81 4.05
C CYS A 6 -25.67 -34.83 4.82
N ALA A 7 -25.28 -35.98 5.40
CA ALA A 7 -24.03 -36.10 6.16
C ALA A 7 -22.76 -36.08 5.29
N LEU A 8 -22.89 -36.40 3.99
CA LEU A 8 -21.76 -36.39 3.04
C LEU A 8 -21.45 -34.99 2.50
N ILE A 9 -22.40 -34.04 2.57
CA ILE A 9 -22.24 -32.67 2.06
C ILE A 9 -21.58 -31.75 3.11
N SER A 10 -21.59 -32.12 4.39
CA SER A 10 -21.01 -31.30 5.47
C SER A 10 -19.49 -31.45 5.66
N LEU A 11 -18.80 -32.27 4.84
CA LEU A 11 -17.37 -32.56 4.99
C LEU A 11 -16.50 -31.99 3.87
N SER A 12 -16.94 -30.94 3.16
CA SER A 12 -16.00 -30.10 2.43
C SER A 12 -15.37 -29.11 3.43
N ALA A 13 -14.29 -29.53 4.07
CA ALA A 13 -13.39 -28.61 4.76
C ALA A 13 -12.95 -27.57 3.73
N VAL A 14 -13.45 -26.34 3.88
CA VAL A 14 -13.00 -25.21 3.09
C VAL A 14 -11.58 -24.93 3.56
N ASN A 15 -10.60 -25.54 2.90
CA ASN A 15 -9.21 -25.15 3.07
C ASN A 15 -9.11 -23.73 2.51
N VAL A 16 -9.21 -22.74 3.39
CA VAL A 16 -8.77 -21.38 3.07
C VAL A 16 -7.27 -21.50 2.87
N LEU A 17 -6.85 -21.60 1.60
CA LEU A 17 -5.47 -21.42 1.20
C LEU A 17 -5.10 -19.98 1.53
N ALA A 18 -4.62 -19.77 2.75
CA ALA A 18 -3.87 -18.57 3.08
C ALA A 18 -2.65 -18.58 2.17
N LYS A 19 -2.56 -17.63 1.24
CA LYS A 19 -1.40 -17.49 0.37
C LYS A 19 -0.17 -17.28 1.27
N ASP A 20 0.84 -18.13 1.09
CA ASP A 20 2.10 -17.98 1.82
C ASP A 20 2.67 -16.58 1.58
N LEU A 21 3.36 -16.04 2.59
CA LEU A 21 4.06 -14.78 2.44
C LEU A 21 5.11 -14.92 1.30
N PRO A 22 5.24 -13.90 0.44
CA PRO A 22 6.31 -13.88 -0.55
C PRO A 22 7.68 -14.01 0.10
N SER A 23 8.63 -14.61 -0.63
CA SER A 23 9.98 -14.88 -0.12
C SER A 23 10.77 -13.64 0.29
N TYR A 24 10.37 -12.46 -0.17
CA TYR A 24 11.00 -11.18 0.19
C TYR A 24 10.45 -10.58 1.49
N ILE A 25 9.41 -11.17 2.10
CA ILE A 25 8.84 -10.75 3.37
C ILE A 25 9.26 -11.71 4.47
N THR A 26 10.12 -11.25 5.38
CA THR A 26 10.45 -11.99 6.59
C THR A 26 9.29 -11.90 7.58
N GLN A 27 8.76 -13.05 7.99
CA GLN A 27 7.66 -13.15 8.94
C GLN A 27 8.05 -12.65 10.34
N CYS A 28 7.12 -11.96 11.01
CA CYS A 28 7.20 -11.63 12.43
C CYS A 28 6.25 -12.52 13.24
N SER A 29 6.70 -13.00 14.40
CA SER A 29 5.82 -13.73 15.31
C SER A 29 4.87 -12.76 16.02
N LEU A 30 3.57 -13.05 16.06
CA LEU A 30 2.59 -12.24 16.79
C LEU A 30 2.82 -12.23 18.31
N LYS A 31 3.70 -13.11 18.80
CA LYS A 31 4.11 -13.19 20.21
C LYS A 31 5.47 -12.53 20.48
N GLU A 32 6.07 -11.88 19.48
CA GLU A 32 7.29 -11.09 19.68
C GLU A 32 7.09 -10.06 20.79
N ALA A 33 8.12 -9.86 21.62
CA ALA A 33 8.09 -8.83 22.66
C ALA A 33 7.98 -7.43 22.05
N ASP A 34 8.60 -7.22 20.89
CA ASP A 34 8.49 -6.01 20.08
C ASP A 34 8.03 -6.34 18.65
N LEU A 35 6.73 -6.64 18.52
CA LEU A 35 6.11 -6.90 17.22
C LEU A 35 6.24 -5.70 16.27
N ASN A 36 6.09 -4.47 16.79
CA ASN A 36 6.15 -3.27 15.97
C ASN A 36 7.55 -3.08 15.38
N GLY A 37 8.60 -3.17 16.21
CA GLY A 37 9.99 -3.12 15.74
C GLY A 37 10.29 -4.19 14.69
N CYS A 38 9.83 -5.43 14.91
CA CYS A 38 9.99 -6.49 13.91
C CYS A 38 9.34 -6.13 12.56
N ILE A 39 8.08 -5.66 12.58
CA ILE A 39 7.35 -5.29 11.36
C ILE A 39 8.03 -4.11 10.66
N ARG A 40 8.49 -3.11 11.40
CA ARG A 40 9.21 -1.95 10.85
C ARG A 40 10.48 -2.40 10.12
N ASP A 41 11.29 -3.20 10.80
CA ASP A 41 12.62 -3.57 10.31
C ASP A 41 12.53 -4.53 9.12
N ASN A 42 11.61 -5.51 9.16
CA ASN A 42 11.37 -6.40 8.03
C ASN A 42 10.61 -5.71 6.89
N GLY A 43 9.70 -4.79 7.20
CA GLY A 43 9.04 -3.93 6.21
C GLY A 43 10.05 -3.11 5.41
N ASN A 44 11.02 -2.48 6.08
CA ASN A 44 12.10 -1.74 5.41
C ASN A 44 12.99 -2.60 4.50
N LYS A 45 13.12 -3.91 4.78
CA LYS A 45 13.81 -4.86 3.89
C LYS A 45 12.95 -5.23 2.67
N ALA A 46 11.64 -5.27 2.84
CA ALA A 46 10.68 -5.64 1.79
C ALA A 46 10.36 -4.49 0.84
N ILE A 47 10.31 -3.24 1.32
CA ILE A 47 9.96 -2.04 0.53
C ILE A 47 10.72 -1.95 -0.80
N PRO A 48 12.06 -2.16 -0.87
CA PRO A 48 12.81 -2.09 -2.14
C PRO A 48 12.35 -3.09 -3.22
N VAL A 49 11.69 -4.17 -2.82
CA VAL A 49 11.07 -5.15 -3.73
C VAL A 49 9.64 -4.73 -4.05
N ILE A 50 8.85 -4.39 -3.02
CA ILE A 50 7.44 -3.97 -3.18
C ILE A 50 7.30 -2.80 -4.15
N VAL A 51 8.19 -1.80 -4.09
CA VAL A 51 8.12 -0.61 -4.96
C VAL A 51 8.30 -0.93 -6.44
N LYS A 52 8.94 -2.07 -6.77
CA LYS A 52 9.09 -2.54 -8.16
C LYS A 52 7.82 -3.22 -8.68
N GLY A 53 6.87 -3.53 -7.79
CA GLY A 53 5.67 -4.29 -8.07
C GLY A 53 5.83 -5.79 -7.79
N ASP A 54 4.70 -6.44 -7.56
CA ASP A 54 4.52 -7.88 -7.43
C ASP A 54 3.19 -8.26 -8.13
N PRO A 55 3.24 -8.71 -9.40
CA PRO A 55 2.04 -9.08 -10.15
C PRO A 55 1.26 -10.24 -9.52
N ASP A 56 1.94 -11.17 -8.83
CA ASP A 56 1.28 -12.32 -8.20
C ASP A 56 0.42 -11.87 -7.02
N LEU A 57 0.78 -10.77 -6.37
CA LEU A 57 -0.01 -10.09 -5.33
C LEU A 57 -0.87 -8.94 -5.87
N GLY A 58 -0.85 -8.69 -7.18
CA GLY A 58 -1.59 -7.58 -7.79
C GLY A 58 -1.02 -6.19 -7.43
N ILE A 59 0.23 -6.12 -6.99
CA ILE A 59 0.93 -4.87 -6.67
C ILE A 59 1.57 -4.35 -7.98
N PRO A 60 1.11 -3.20 -8.53
CA PRO A 60 1.75 -2.62 -9.70
C PRO A 60 3.12 -2.01 -9.34
N SER A 61 3.91 -1.64 -10.34
CA SER A 61 5.10 -0.81 -10.11
C SER A 61 4.68 0.50 -9.44
N LEU A 62 5.27 0.80 -8.29
CA LEU A 62 5.03 2.03 -7.53
C LEU A 62 6.14 3.06 -7.75
N SER A 63 7.32 2.61 -8.21
CA SER A 63 8.46 3.48 -8.52
C SER A 63 9.19 2.92 -9.76
N PRO A 64 8.99 3.49 -10.96
CA PRO A 64 8.15 4.66 -11.22
C PRO A 64 6.66 4.36 -11.19
N ILE A 65 5.87 5.34 -10.77
CA ILE A 65 4.42 5.41 -10.96
C ILE A 65 4.11 6.42 -12.07
N THR A 66 3.22 6.02 -12.99
CA THR A 66 2.71 6.88 -14.06
C THR A 66 1.20 7.00 -13.96
N VAL A 67 0.69 8.23 -13.88
CA VAL A 67 -0.74 8.52 -13.83
C VAL A 67 -1.11 9.34 -15.05
N LYS A 68 -2.07 8.85 -15.85
CA LYS A 68 -2.46 9.50 -17.11
C LYS A 68 -3.05 10.88 -16.88
N GLU A 69 -3.92 11.01 -15.88
CA GLU A 69 -4.61 12.25 -15.55
C GLU A 69 -4.81 12.32 -14.03
N LEU A 70 -4.46 13.46 -13.46
CA LEU A 70 -4.63 13.82 -12.07
C LEU A 70 -5.26 15.21 -12.02
N VAL A 71 -6.40 15.32 -11.35
CA VAL A 71 -7.07 16.61 -11.13
C VAL A 71 -6.88 16.99 -9.67
N LEU A 72 -6.22 18.12 -9.44
CA LEU A 72 -5.92 18.68 -8.13
C LEU A 72 -6.66 20.02 -7.94
N GLY A 73 -7.00 20.33 -6.69
CA GLY A 73 -7.62 21.60 -6.31
C GLY A 73 -9.04 21.44 -5.75
N GLY A 74 -9.75 22.57 -5.64
CA GLY A 74 -11.09 22.66 -5.04
C GLY A 74 -12.02 23.51 -5.91
N ASP A 75 -13.15 23.95 -5.35
CA ASP A 75 -14.20 24.64 -6.13
C ASP A 75 -13.69 25.86 -6.93
N ASN A 76 -12.69 26.57 -6.40
CA ASN A 76 -12.15 27.81 -6.95
C ASN A 76 -10.77 27.67 -7.63
N LEU A 77 -10.20 26.47 -7.72
CA LEU A 77 -8.90 26.24 -8.36
C LEU A 77 -8.87 24.82 -8.92
N LYS A 78 -8.68 24.69 -10.24
CA LYS A 78 -8.53 23.38 -10.89
C LYS A 78 -7.21 23.29 -11.62
N ILE A 79 -6.37 22.37 -11.16
CA ILE A 79 -5.09 22.03 -11.77
C ILE A 79 -5.22 20.63 -12.35
N MET A 80 -5.15 20.53 -13.67
CA MET A 80 -5.11 19.26 -14.38
C MET A 80 -3.66 18.93 -14.68
N VAL A 81 -3.17 17.78 -14.22
CA VAL A 81 -1.85 17.24 -14.54
C VAL A 81 -2.04 15.99 -15.38
N THR A 82 -1.45 15.96 -16.56
CA THR A 82 -1.47 14.79 -17.46
C THR A 82 -0.06 14.23 -17.63
N ASP A 83 0.04 12.93 -17.91
CA ASP A 83 1.31 12.22 -18.02
C ASP A 83 2.17 12.39 -16.75
N ALA A 84 1.54 12.31 -15.58
CA ALA A 84 2.22 12.47 -14.31
C ALA A 84 3.17 11.29 -14.05
N TYR A 85 4.39 11.58 -13.61
CA TYR A 85 5.44 10.61 -13.33
C TYR A 85 6.08 10.93 -11.97
N CYS A 86 6.30 9.88 -11.16
CA CYS A 86 7.05 9.96 -9.92
C CYS A 86 7.87 8.68 -9.73
N ASP A 87 9.12 8.81 -9.29
CA ASP A 87 10.01 7.67 -9.05
C ASP A 87 10.76 7.77 -7.71
N ASP A 88 10.22 8.56 -6.79
CA ASP A 88 10.87 8.78 -5.50
C ASP A 88 10.41 7.76 -4.45
N LEU A 89 9.32 7.00 -4.68
CA LEU A 89 8.77 6.06 -3.69
C LEU A 89 9.77 4.97 -3.28
N LYS A 90 10.77 4.68 -4.11
CA LYS A 90 11.89 3.78 -3.79
C LYS A 90 12.73 4.21 -2.57
N THR A 91 12.70 5.48 -2.17
CA THR A 91 13.42 5.99 -0.99
C THR A 91 12.59 5.94 0.29
N THR A 92 11.38 5.37 0.23
CA THR A 92 10.49 5.28 1.39
C THR A 92 11.12 4.45 2.51
N LYS A 93 11.05 4.96 3.74
CA LYS A 93 11.47 4.26 4.96
C LYS A 93 10.34 4.28 5.98
N LEU A 94 9.98 3.13 6.51
CA LEU A 94 9.11 3.01 7.68
C LEU A 94 9.86 3.48 8.93
N THR A 95 9.33 4.49 9.60
CA THR A 95 9.87 5.02 10.85
C THR A 95 9.13 4.46 12.07
N GLU A 96 7.82 4.26 11.95
CA GLU A 96 6.97 3.75 13.02
C GLU A 96 5.94 2.77 12.49
N THR A 97 5.59 1.81 13.34
CA THR A 97 4.54 0.83 13.08
C THR A 97 3.73 0.66 14.37
N LEU A 98 2.42 0.50 14.21
CA LEU A 98 1.49 0.28 15.30
C LEU A 98 0.58 -0.88 14.93
N PHE A 99 0.83 -2.05 15.50
CA PHE A 99 -0.05 -3.20 15.44
C PHE A 99 -0.74 -3.43 16.77
N ASP A 100 -2.03 -3.13 16.79
CA ASP A 100 -2.94 -3.47 17.87
C ASP A 100 -3.86 -4.61 17.41
N LEU A 101 -3.41 -5.84 17.68
CA LEU A 101 -4.15 -7.06 17.32
C LEU A 101 -5.49 -7.18 18.07
N LYS A 102 -5.62 -6.56 19.24
CA LYS A 102 -6.85 -6.62 20.05
C LYS A 102 -7.94 -5.74 19.45
N ASN A 103 -7.57 -4.54 19.04
CA ASN A 103 -8.49 -3.58 18.43
C ASN A 103 -8.52 -3.64 16.90
N GLN A 104 -7.78 -4.58 16.29
CA GLN A 104 -7.65 -4.76 14.84
C GLN A 104 -7.21 -3.48 14.12
N LYS A 105 -6.26 -2.76 14.72
CA LYS A 105 -5.69 -1.53 14.14
C LYS A 105 -4.27 -1.78 13.69
N ALA A 106 -3.99 -1.37 12.46
CA ALA A 106 -2.64 -1.29 11.92
C ALA A 106 -2.38 0.15 11.48
N GLY A 107 -1.27 0.72 11.91
CA GLY A 107 -0.80 2.05 11.52
C GLY A 107 0.67 1.98 11.12
N TYR A 108 1.05 2.83 10.17
CA TYR A 108 2.42 2.93 9.68
C TYR A 108 2.75 4.40 9.47
N THR A 109 3.92 4.82 9.94
CA THR A 109 4.50 6.11 9.60
C THR A 109 5.68 5.84 8.68
N ALA A 110 5.70 6.52 7.54
CA ALA A 110 6.78 6.42 6.56
C ALA A 110 7.27 7.82 6.18
N VAL A 111 8.57 7.91 5.90
CA VAL A 111 9.21 9.10 5.36
C VAL A 111 9.77 8.79 3.98
N ILE A 112 9.80 9.81 3.14
CA ILE A 112 10.38 9.77 1.80
C ILE A 112 11.33 10.95 1.67
N ASP A 113 12.52 10.73 1.12
CA ASP A 113 13.58 11.76 1.10
C ASP A 113 13.19 12.96 0.21
N SER A 114 12.53 12.70 -0.91
CA SER A 114 11.93 13.70 -1.79
C SER A 114 10.63 13.16 -2.40
N LEU A 115 9.74 14.04 -2.83
CA LEU A 115 8.58 13.65 -3.62
C LEU A 115 8.45 14.58 -4.83
N THR A 116 9.01 14.15 -5.96
CA THR A 116 9.02 14.90 -7.20
C THR A 116 7.98 14.32 -8.15
N VAL A 117 7.00 15.15 -8.52
CA VAL A 117 6.02 14.81 -9.56
C VAL A 117 6.30 15.66 -10.78
N THR A 118 6.60 15.00 -11.90
CA THR A 118 6.70 15.66 -13.21
C THR A 118 5.46 15.36 -14.02
N GLY A 119 5.09 16.25 -14.93
CA GLY A 119 3.91 16.11 -15.78
C GLY A 119 3.58 17.40 -16.50
N LYS A 120 2.71 17.32 -17.50
CA LYS A 120 2.16 18.51 -18.15
C LYS A 120 1.01 19.01 -17.29
N TYR A 121 0.98 20.30 -16.97
CA TYR A 121 -0.11 20.85 -16.16
C TYR A 121 -0.84 21.99 -16.88
N SER A 122 -2.14 22.09 -16.62
CA SER A 122 -3.00 23.19 -17.02
C SER A 122 -3.77 23.66 -15.81
N ILE A 123 -3.82 24.98 -15.62
CA ILE A 123 -4.63 25.61 -14.58
C ILE A 123 -5.83 26.25 -15.27
N LYS A 124 -7.03 25.79 -14.94
CA LYS A 124 -8.28 26.36 -15.45
C LYS A 124 -8.97 27.07 -14.30
N ASP A 125 -8.84 28.38 -14.29
CA ASP A 125 -9.42 29.29 -13.30
C ASP A 125 -8.88 29.11 -11.87
N GLY A 126 -8.82 30.22 -11.14
CA GLY A 126 -8.39 30.25 -9.75
C GLY A 126 -7.11 31.03 -9.47
N LYS A 127 -6.93 31.39 -8.21
CA LYS A 127 -5.71 32.00 -7.67
C LYS A 127 -5.03 30.98 -6.78
N ILE A 128 -3.73 30.76 -6.98
CA ILE A 128 -2.93 29.84 -6.13
C ILE A 128 -2.59 30.49 -4.79
N LEU A 129 -2.50 31.83 -4.76
CA LEU A 129 -2.22 32.63 -3.58
C LEU A 129 -3.26 33.74 -3.52
N ASP A 130 -4.13 33.72 -2.51
CA ASP A 130 -4.62 34.98 -1.96
C ASP A 130 -3.51 35.45 -1.02
N LEU A 131 -2.76 36.47 -1.45
CA LEU A 131 -1.91 37.24 -0.54
C LEU A 131 -2.84 37.91 0.47
N ILE A 132 -2.86 37.39 1.69
CA ILE A 132 -3.44 38.06 2.86
C ILE A 132 -2.51 39.20 3.27
#